data_AF-A0A3R8QL47-F1
#
_entry.id   AF-A0A3R8QL47-F1
#
_cell.length_a   1.000
_cell.length_b   1.000
_cell.length_c   1.000
_cell.angle_alpha   90.00
_cell.angle_beta   90.00
_cell.angle_gamma   90.00
#
_symmetry.space_group_name_H-M   'P 1'
#
loop_
_entity.id
_entity.type
_entity.pdbx_description
1 polymer ?
#
loop_
_entity_poly.entity_id
_entity_poly.type
_entity_poly.pdbx_seq_one_letter_code
_entity_poly.pdbx_strand_id
1 'polypeptide(L)'
;MIAVLGWSGYLKDASTGERLGYLGDLHDYGDLDARALAGEVEQETWGGYPTTFTGPAAAFASWIEALEESNFRQRLVRTEQSSEHPGGVRTATAREAKKIAMDMLRSVDPERRIRVDLWDQS
;
A
#
# COMPACT_ATOMS: atom_id res chain seq x y z
N MET A 1 3.48 21.81 -14.04
CA MET A 1 4.06 20.50 -13.71
C MET A 1 3.51 20.17 -12.33
N ILE A 2 2.47 19.34 -12.24
CA ILE A 2 1.94 18.91 -10.95
C ILE A 2 2.99 17.96 -10.38
N ALA A 3 3.58 18.31 -9.24
CA ALA A 3 4.48 17.41 -8.53
C ALA A 3 3.67 16.14 -8.22
N VAL A 4 4.03 15.03 -8.83
CA VAL A 4 3.40 13.75 -8.54
C VAL A 4 3.88 13.37 -7.13
N LEU A 5 3.06 13.62 -6.12
CA LEU A 5 3.36 13.25 -4.74
C LEU A 5 3.42 11.72 -4.67
N GLY A 6 4.58 11.19 -4.31
CA GLY A 6 4.76 9.76 -4.08
C GLY A 6 4.46 9.43 -2.63
N TRP A 7 3.87 8.28 -2.33
CA TRP A 7 3.49 7.88 -0.97
C TRP A 7 3.93 6.45 -0.69
N SER A 8 4.59 6.20 0.43
CA SER A 8 4.88 4.84 0.90
C SER A 8 3.76 4.34 1.80
N GLY A 9 3.12 3.24 1.42
CA GLY A 9 2.05 2.61 2.17
C GLY A 9 2.49 1.43 3.03
N TYR A 10 2.13 1.41 4.32
CA TYR A 10 2.36 0.27 5.21
C TYR A 10 1.07 -0.37 5.66
N LEU A 11 1.03 -1.71 5.63
CA LEU A 11 -0.06 -2.50 6.18
C LEU A 11 0.24 -2.85 7.63
N LYS A 12 -0.73 -2.61 8.50
CA LYS A 12 -0.69 -2.95 9.92
C LYS A 12 -1.97 -3.64 10.35
N ASP A 13 -1.89 -4.43 11.42
CA ASP A 13 -3.08 -4.83 12.14
C ASP A 13 -3.70 -3.59 12.81
N ALA A 14 -5.02 -3.42 12.66
CA ALA A 14 -5.70 -2.23 13.19
C ALA A 14 -5.79 -2.22 14.73
N SER A 15 -5.77 -3.39 15.37
CA SER A 15 -5.93 -3.54 16.82
C SER A 15 -4.60 -3.49 17.58
N THR A 16 -3.54 -4.08 17.02
CA THR A 16 -2.24 -4.17 17.68
C THR A 16 -1.22 -3.17 17.14
N GLY A 17 -1.45 -2.61 15.94
CA GLY A 17 -0.48 -1.79 15.22
C GLY A 17 0.71 -2.58 14.68
N GLU A 18 0.69 -3.92 14.79
CA GLU A 18 1.75 -4.79 14.27
C GLU A 18 1.88 -4.60 12.76
N ARG A 19 3.12 -4.47 12.27
CA ARG A 19 3.38 -4.29 10.85
C ARG A 19 3.27 -5.62 10.11
N LEU A 20 2.23 -5.72 9.29
CA LEU A 20 1.96 -6.88 8.44
C LEU A 20 2.82 -6.87 7.17
N GLY A 21 3.14 -5.68 6.67
CA GLY A 21 4.09 -5.56 5.57
C GLY A 21 4.07 -4.22 4.87
N TYR A 22 4.75 -4.17 3.73
CA TYR A 22 4.89 -2.97 2.92
C TYR A 22 4.03 -3.06 1.67
N LEU A 23 3.03 -2.18 1.58
CA LEU A 23 2.08 -2.09 0.47
C LEU A 23 2.78 -1.62 -0.81
N GLY A 24 3.62 -0.59 -0.71
CA GLY A 24 4.40 -0.08 -1.84
C GLY A 24 4.45 1.44 -1.91
N ASP A 25 5.18 1.94 -2.91
CA ASP A 25 5.25 3.36 -3.26
C ASP A 25 4.19 3.66 -4.32
N LEU A 26 3.30 4.57 -4.00
CA LEU A 26 2.10 4.90 -4.77
C LEU A 26 2.19 6.34 -5.29
N HIS A 27 1.65 6.59 -6.48
CA HIS A 27 1.51 7.93 -7.05
C HIS A 27 0.12 8.54 -6.82
N ASP A 28 -0.87 7.71 -6.50
CA ASP A 28 -2.24 8.12 -6.24
C ASP A 28 -2.91 7.18 -5.23
N TYR A 29 -3.72 7.77 -4.36
CA TYR A 29 -4.56 7.09 -3.39
C TYR A 29 -5.92 7.78 -3.19
N GLY A 30 -6.31 8.72 -4.07
CA GLY A 30 -7.56 9.48 -3.96
C GLY A 30 -8.82 8.61 -3.96
N ASP A 31 -8.75 7.41 -4.53
CA ASP A 31 -9.82 6.40 -4.43
C ASP A 31 -10.07 5.92 -3.00
N LEU A 32 -9.08 6.00 -2.09
CA LEU A 32 -9.31 5.73 -0.66
C LEU A 32 -10.14 6.83 0.01
N ASP A 33 -9.95 8.10 -0.36
CA ASP A 33 -10.78 9.19 0.14
C ASP A 33 -12.24 8.98 -0.31
N ALA A 34 -12.44 8.58 -1.57
CA ALA A 34 -13.77 8.26 -2.09
C ALA A 34 -14.44 7.09 -1.33
N ARG A 35 -13.68 6.03 -1.04
CA ARG A 35 -14.16 4.89 -0.22
C ARG A 35 -14.43 5.28 1.22
N ALA A 36 -13.64 6.19 1.78
CA ALA A 36 -13.87 6.74 3.11
C ALA A 36 -15.18 7.53 3.17
N LEU A 37 -15.43 8.37 2.17
CA LEU A 37 -16.69 9.10 2.02
C LEU A 37 -17.90 8.18 1.81
N ALA A 38 -17.71 7.03 1.16
CA ALA A 38 -18.73 6.00 1.00
C ALA A 38 -18.94 5.13 2.27
N GLY A 39 -18.10 5.28 3.29
CA GLY A 39 -18.16 4.50 4.54
C GLY A 39 -17.62 3.08 4.42
N GLU A 40 -16.89 2.75 3.35
CA GLU A 40 -16.28 1.43 3.15
C GLU A 40 -14.99 1.27 3.99
N VAL A 41 -14.27 2.37 4.19
CA VAL A 41 -13.10 2.47 5.06
C VAL A 41 -13.24 3.72 5.92
N GLU A 42 -12.47 3.80 6.99
CA GLU A 42 -12.40 4.97 7.88
C GLU A 42 -11.10 5.72 7.63
N GLN A 43 -11.18 7.04 7.48
CA GLN A 43 -10.00 7.90 7.42
C GLN A 43 -9.77 8.53 8.79
N GLU A 44 -8.59 8.27 9.37
CA GLU A 44 -8.24 8.75 10.71
C GLU A 44 -7.58 10.13 10.69
N THR A 45 -6.82 10.44 9.64
CA THR A 45 -6.06 11.69 9.54
C THR A 45 -6.34 12.38 8.21
N TRP A 46 -6.80 13.64 8.26
CA TRP A 46 -7.02 14.48 7.08
C TRP A 46 -5.87 15.47 6.89
N GLY A 47 -5.27 15.51 5.69
CA GLY A 47 -4.28 16.54 5.32
C GLY A 47 -3.01 16.58 6.17
N GLY A 48 -2.74 15.52 6.94
CA GLY A 48 -1.57 15.34 7.80
C GLY A 48 -0.79 14.08 7.46
N TYR A 49 0.43 13.99 7.99
CA TYR A 49 1.35 12.89 7.71
C TYR A 49 1.63 12.06 8.98
N PRO A 50 1.42 10.73 8.95
CA PRO A 50 0.84 9.96 7.84
C PRO A 50 -0.67 10.21 7.65
N THR A 51 -1.15 10.05 6.41
CA THR A 51 -2.58 9.87 6.15
C THR A 51 -2.92 8.40 6.42
N THR A 52 -3.89 8.15 7.28
CA THR A 52 -4.19 6.80 7.77
C THR A 52 -5.61 6.41 7.41
N PHE A 53 -5.76 5.20 6.88
CA PHE A 53 -7.05 4.56 6.62
C PHE A 53 -7.15 3.23 7.36
N THR A 54 -8.33 2.90 7.86
CA THR A 54 -8.60 1.64 8.55
C THR A 54 -9.88 1.00 8.01
N GLY A 55 -9.89 -0.31 7.81
CA GLY A 55 -11.03 -1.00 7.21
C GLY A 55 -10.78 -2.50 6.99
N PRO A 56 -11.74 -3.24 6.44
CA PRO A 56 -11.56 -4.65 6.11
C PRO A 56 -10.46 -4.85 5.06
N ALA A 57 -9.66 -5.91 5.19
CA ALA A 57 -8.62 -6.25 4.22
C ALA A 57 -9.17 -6.39 2.79
N ALA A 58 -10.41 -6.88 2.64
CA ALA A 58 -11.11 -6.97 1.36
C ALA A 58 -11.32 -5.60 0.68
N ALA A 59 -11.62 -4.54 1.45
CA ALA A 59 -11.82 -3.20 0.91
C ALA A 59 -10.51 -2.65 0.32
N PHE A 60 -9.40 -2.83 1.04
CA PHE A 60 -8.08 -2.44 0.55
C PHE A 60 -7.61 -3.30 -0.63
N ALA A 61 -7.90 -4.60 -0.62
CA ALA A 61 -7.61 -5.47 -1.77
C ALA A 61 -8.35 -5.03 -3.03
N SER A 62 -9.64 -4.71 -2.90
CA SER A 62 -10.45 -4.16 -4.00
C SER A 62 -9.90 -2.83 -4.50
N TRP A 63 -9.45 -1.95 -3.59
CA TRP A 63 -8.81 -0.68 -3.97
C TRP A 63 -7.52 -0.91 -4.76
N ILE A 64 -6.60 -1.73 -4.24
CA ILE A 64 -5.34 -2.03 -4.94
C ILE A 64 -5.58 -2.70 -6.28
N GLU A 65 -6.56 -3.59 -6.38
CA GLU A 65 -6.93 -4.24 -7.63
C GLU A 65 -7.42 -3.25 -8.68
N ALA A 66 -8.15 -2.21 -8.27
CA ALA A 66 -8.64 -1.14 -9.14
C ALA A 66 -7.54 -0.17 -9.62
N LEU A 67 -6.47 0.04 -8.84
CA LEU A 67 -5.37 0.93 -9.22
C LEU A 67 -4.68 0.46 -10.50
N GLU A 68 -4.41 1.36 -11.44
CA GLU A 68 -3.55 1.03 -12.58
C GLU A 68 -2.12 0.70 -12.15
N GLU A 69 -1.41 -0.14 -12.93
CA GLU A 69 0.00 -0.42 -12.68
C GLU A 69 0.84 0.87 -12.67
N SER A 70 0.47 1.87 -13.47
CA SER A 70 1.09 3.20 -13.53
C SER A 70 1.08 3.94 -12.18
N ASN A 71 0.16 3.61 -11.28
CA ASN A 71 0.08 4.19 -9.94
C ASN A 71 1.10 3.60 -8.95
N PHE A 72 1.76 2.49 -9.31
CA PHE A 72 2.85 1.92 -8.51
C PHE A 72 4.19 2.38 -9.04
N ARG A 73 5.04 2.92 -8.16
CA ARG A 73 6.42 3.22 -8.52
C ARG A 73 7.25 1.94 -8.57
N GLN A 74 8.25 1.90 -9.47
CA GLN A 74 9.27 0.83 -9.44
C GLN A 74 9.87 0.73 -8.04
N ARG A 75 9.89 -0.47 -7.49
CA ARG A 75 10.15 -0.72 -6.08
C ARG A 75 11.45 -1.48 -5.90
N LEU A 76 12.21 -1.14 -4.87
CA LEU A 76 13.25 -2.03 -4.35
C LEU A 76 12.58 -3.12 -3.52
N VAL A 77 12.59 -4.35 -4.01
CA VAL A 77 12.06 -5.53 -3.32
C VAL A 77 13.22 -6.30 -2.73
N ARG A 78 13.17 -6.56 -1.42
CA ARG A 78 14.15 -7.40 -0.75
C ARG A 78 13.96 -8.84 -1.22
N THR A 79 15.02 -9.46 -1.70
CA THR A 79 15.11 -10.84 -2.14
C THR A 79 16.10 -11.59 -1.26
N GLU A 80 16.13 -12.92 -1.38
CA GLU A 80 17.29 -13.66 -0.91
C GLU A 80 18.55 -13.16 -1.63
N GLN A 81 19.64 -13.13 -0.89
CA GLN A 81 20.93 -12.71 -1.43
C GLN A 81 21.40 -13.79 -2.41
N SER A 82 21.57 -13.41 -3.67
CA SER A 82 22.01 -14.31 -4.73
C SER A 82 23.16 -13.68 -5.51
N SER A 83 23.80 -14.44 -6.39
CA SER A 83 24.80 -13.91 -7.32
C SER A 83 24.24 -12.80 -8.22
N GLU A 84 22.94 -12.86 -8.55
CA GLU A 84 22.25 -11.85 -9.34
C GLU A 84 21.83 -10.63 -8.49
N HIS A 85 21.59 -10.83 -7.19
CA HIS A 85 21.16 -9.79 -6.26
C HIS A 85 22.02 -9.84 -4.99
N PRO A 86 23.29 -9.39 -5.05
CA PRO A 86 24.23 -9.47 -3.93
C PRO A 86 23.87 -8.55 -2.77
N GLY A 87 23.00 -7.56 -2.96
CA GLY A 87 22.41 -6.77 -1.88
C GLY A 87 21.15 -7.39 -1.26
N GLY A 88 20.68 -8.53 -1.80
CA GLY A 88 19.37 -9.09 -1.48
C GLY A 88 18.24 -8.11 -1.79
N VAL A 89 18.41 -7.28 -2.82
CA VAL A 89 17.42 -6.29 -3.26
C VAL A 89 17.44 -6.24 -4.77
N ARG A 90 16.26 -6.32 -5.38
CA ARG A 90 16.06 -6.15 -6.82
C ARG A 90 15.04 -5.06 -7.10
N THR A 91 15.12 -4.45 -8.27
CA THR A 91 14.05 -3.57 -8.76
C THR A 91 12.89 -4.43 -9.24
N ALA A 92 11.70 -4.16 -8.74
CA ALA A 92 10.44 -4.70 -9.22
C ALA A 92 9.77 -3.68 -10.14
N THR A 93 9.21 -4.18 -11.23
CA THR A 93 8.29 -3.42 -12.08
C THR A 93 7.04 -3.02 -11.29
N ALA A 94 6.32 -2.02 -11.78
CA ALA A 94 5.09 -1.56 -11.17
C ALA A 94 4.02 -2.67 -11.07
N ARG A 95 3.92 -3.52 -12.11
CA ARG A 95 3.12 -4.75 -12.12
C ARG A 95 3.49 -5.69 -10.98
N GLU A 96 4.77 -5.96 -10.80
CA GLU A 96 5.23 -6.85 -9.73
C GLU A 96 4.98 -6.24 -8.36
N ALA A 97 5.18 -4.93 -8.19
CA ALA A 97 4.89 -4.24 -6.94
C ALA A 97 3.40 -4.36 -6.55
N LYS A 98 2.49 -4.09 -7.51
CA LYS A 98 1.04 -4.29 -7.33
C LYS A 98 0.72 -5.75 -6.99
N LYS A 99 1.32 -6.71 -7.70
CA LYS A 99 1.11 -8.14 -7.43
C LYS A 99 1.54 -8.51 -6.01
N ILE A 100 2.71 -8.07 -5.55
CA ILE A 100 3.20 -8.33 -4.19
C ILE A 100 2.24 -7.76 -3.14
N ALA A 101 1.74 -6.55 -3.35
CA ALA A 101 0.75 -5.91 -2.48
C ALA A 101 -0.54 -6.74 -2.39
N MET A 102 -1.06 -7.19 -3.55
CA MET A 102 -2.25 -8.04 -3.61
C MET A 102 -2.04 -9.41 -2.96
N ASP A 103 -0.91 -10.07 -3.23
CA ASP A 103 -0.60 -11.38 -2.64
C ASP A 103 -0.52 -11.29 -1.10
N MET A 104 0.03 -10.19 -0.58
CA MET A 104 0.04 -9.90 0.86
C MET A 104 -1.37 -9.72 1.41
N LEU A 105 -2.22 -8.88 0.78
CA LEU A 105 -3.60 -8.66 1.23
C LEU A 105 -4.44 -9.93 1.15
N ARG A 106 -4.23 -10.78 0.14
CA ARG A 106 -4.90 -12.09 0.02
C ARG A 106 -4.47 -13.12 1.06
N SER A 107 -3.29 -12.94 1.66
CA SER A 107 -2.83 -13.79 2.78
C SER A 107 -3.45 -13.40 4.12
N VAL A 108 -4.13 -12.25 4.16
CA VAL A 108 -4.87 -11.75 5.32
C VAL A 108 -6.33 -12.18 5.20
N ASP A 109 -6.96 -12.53 6.32
CA ASP A 109 -8.41 -12.76 6.37
C ASP A 109 -9.15 -11.52 5.80
N PRO A 110 -10.03 -11.68 4.79
CA PRO A 110 -10.70 -10.56 4.12
C PRO A 110 -11.51 -9.65 5.06
N GLU A 111 -12.06 -10.21 6.14
CA GLU A 111 -12.85 -9.47 7.13
C GLU A 111 -11.98 -8.87 8.23
N ARG A 112 -10.68 -9.25 8.30
CA ARG A 112 -9.76 -8.67 9.28
C ARG A 112 -9.60 -7.18 9.01
N ARG A 113 -9.79 -6.41 10.08
CA ARG A 113 -9.54 -4.97 10.06
C ARG A 113 -8.04 -4.71 10.03
N ILE A 114 -7.59 -4.02 8.99
CA ILE A 114 -6.21 -3.58 8.82
C ILE A 114 -6.15 -2.07 8.71
N ARG A 115 -4.96 -1.54 8.95
CA ARG A 115 -4.62 -0.14 8.86
C ARG A 115 -3.61 0.06 7.74
N VAL A 116 -3.86 1.07 6.90
CA VAL A 116 -2.95 1.54 5.85
C VAL A 116 -2.45 2.92 6.24
N ASP A 117 -1.15 3.02 6.51
CA ASP A 117 -0.50 4.31 6.72
C ASP A 117 0.21 4.74 5.44
N LEU A 118 -0.16 5.91 4.91
CA LEU A 118 0.44 6.52 3.74
C LEU A 118 1.35 7.68 4.15
N TRP A 119 2.59 7.59 3.67
CA TRP A 119 3.69 8.50 3.99
C TRP A 119 4.18 9.16 2.69
N ASP A 120 3.82 10.41 2.42
CA ASP A 120 4.48 11.32 1.45
C ASP A 120 6.01 11.12 1.38
N GLN A 121 6.51 11.13 0.16
CA GLN A 121 7.90 10.96 -0.22
C GLN A 121 8.49 12.27 -0.79
N SER A 122 7.76 13.40 -0.67
CA SER A 122 8.19 14.74 -1.07
C SER A 122 9.46 15.22 -0.39
#